data_AF-A0A9D0N321-F1
#
_entry.id   AF-A0A9D0N321-F1
#
_cell.length_a   1.000
_cell.length_b   1.000
_cell.length_c   1.000
_cell.angle_alpha   90.00
_cell.angle_beta   90.00
_cell.angle_gamma   90.00
#
_symmetry.space_group_name_H-M   'P 1'
#
loop_
_entity.id
_entity.type
_entity.pdbx_description
1 polymer ?
#
loop_
_entity_poly.entity_id
_entity_poly.type
_entity_poly.pdbx_seq_one_letter_code
_entity_poly.pdbx_strand_id
1 'polypeptide(L)' 'MKFLLSVLVMMFVLTGCSIKPWVEPYERANLADPIMSFSRDPVASAYINHVFEAREGARGAEGGAGGGCGCN' A
#
# COMPACT_ATOMS: atom_id res chain seq x y z
N MET A 1 -37.34 -10.48 -16.16
CA MET A 1 -36.01 -10.92 -16.66
C MET A 1 -34.94 -9.84 -16.45
N LYS A 2 -35.04 -8.67 -17.11
CA LYS A 2 -34.06 -7.57 -16.96
C LYS A 2 -33.89 -7.03 -15.53
N PHE A 3 -34.99 -6.96 -14.77
CA PHE A 3 -34.97 -6.48 -13.38
C PHE A 3 -34.25 -7.45 -12.43
N LEU A 4 -34.39 -8.76 -12.63
CA LEU A 4 -33.68 -9.79 -11.86
C LEU A 4 -32.16 -9.74 -12.12
N LEU A 5 -31.75 -9.49 -13.37
CA LEU A 5 -30.34 -9.35 -13.73
C LEU A 5 -29.71 -8.11 -13.05
N SER A 6 -30.43 -7.00 -12.98
CA SER A 6 -29.99 -5.76 -12.30
C SER A 6 -29.76 -5.99 -10.80
N VAL A 7 -30.69 -6.66 -10.13
CA VAL A 7 -30.59 -6.98 -8.70
C VAL A 7 -29.40 -7.91 -8.42
N LEU A 8 -29.16 -8.89 -9.28
CA LEU A 8 -28.02 -9.80 -9.16
C LEU A 8 -26.68 -9.04 -9.23
N VAL A 9 -26.53 -8.13 -10.21
CA VAL A 9 -25.32 -7.31 -10.36
C VAL A 9 -25.09 -6.41 -9.15
N MET A 10 -26.15 -5.81 -8.59
CA MET A 10 -26.06 -4.97 -7.41
C MET A 10 -25.52 -5.72 -6.18
N MET A 11 -25.88 -6.99 -6.01
CA MET A 11 -25.40 -7.82 -4.88
C MET A 11 -23.90 -8.11 -4.97
N PHE A 12 -23.34 -8.30 -6.17
CA PHE A 12 -21.91 -8.57 -6.35
C PHE A 12 -21.03 -7.37 -5.95
N VAL A 13 -21.48 -6.14 -6.24
CA VAL A 13 -20.71 -4.92 -5.92
C VAL A 13 -20.61 -4.69 -4.40
N LEU A 14 -21.58 -5.18 -3.62
CA LEU A 14 -21.61 -5.02 -2.16
C LEU A 14 -20.65 -5.97 -1.41
N THR A 15 -20.05 -6.96 -2.08
CA THR A 15 -19.18 -7.95 -1.43
C THR A 15 -17.74 -7.48 -1.21
N GLY A 16 -17.34 -6.33 -1.77
CA GLY A 16 -15.94 -5.88 -1.74
C GLY A 16 -15.40 -5.41 -0.38
N CYS A 17 -16.25 -4.97 0.55
CA CYS A 17 -15.79 -4.32 1.78
C CYS A 17 -15.51 -5.28 2.96
N SER A 18 -15.77 -6.59 2.81
CA SER A 18 -15.63 -7.58 3.89
C SER A 18 -14.83 -8.81 3.46
N ILE A 19 -14.05 -8.70 2.38
CA ILE A 19 -13.22 -9.81 1.92
C ILE A 19 -12.03 -9.94 2.87
N LYS A 20 -12.09 -10.97 3.72
CA LYS A 20 -10.96 -11.52 4.46
C LYS A 20 -10.02 -12.12 3.40
N PRO A 21 -8.94 -11.41 3.07
CA PRO A 21 -7.74 -11.62 3.86
C PRO A 21 -7.13 -10.27 4.24
N TRP A 22 -7.61 -9.65 5.32
CA TRP A 22 -6.75 -8.68 5.99
C TRP A 22 -5.67 -9.48 6.73
N VAL A 23 -4.41 -9.17 6.45
CA VAL A 23 -3.28 -9.68 7.22
C VAL A 23 -3.36 -9.05 8.60
N GLU A 24 -3.29 -9.88 9.64
CA GLU A 24 -3.37 -9.40 11.02
C GLU A 24 -2.21 -8.42 11.27
N PRO A 25 -2.38 -7.34 12.05
CA PRO A 25 -1.35 -6.30 12.18
C PRO A 25 0.04 -6.83 12.55
N TYR A 26 0.11 -7.89 13.36
CA TYR A 26 1.36 -8.54 13.77
C TYR A 26 1.96 -9.46 12.70
N GLU A 27 1.17 -9.97 11.76
CA GLU A 27 1.65 -10.78 10.63
C GLU A 27 2.28 -9.91 9.52
N ARG A 28 1.97 -8.61 9.50
CA ARG A 28 2.55 -7.65 8.54
C ARG A 28 4.06 -7.51 8.67
N ALA A 29 4.63 -7.79 9.84
CA ALA A 29 6.08 -7.81 10.03
C ALA A 29 6.77 -8.84 9.11
N ASN A 30 6.09 -9.95 8.77
CA ASN A 30 6.62 -10.95 7.85
C ASN A 30 6.58 -10.49 6.38
N LEU A 31 5.81 -9.45 6.05
CA LEU A 31 5.75 -8.85 4.72
C LEU A 31 6.86 -7.80 4.50
N ALA A 32 7.64 -7.47 5.53
CA ALA A 32 8.73 -6.50 5.50
C ALA A 32 10.11 -7.20 5.57
N ASP A 33 10.32 -8.24 4.75
CA ASP A 33 11.65 -8.86 4.61
C ASP A 33 12.68 -7.81 4.17
N PRO A 34 13.86 -7.71 4.82
CA PRO A 34 14.92 -6.80 4.41
C PRO A 34 15.32 -6.88 2.93
N ILE A 35 15.15 -8.05 2.27
CA ILE A 35 15.42 -8.20 0.84
C ILE A 35 14.44 -7.42 -0.05
N MET A 36 13.23 -7.15 0.46
CA MET A 36 12.21 -6.36 -0.24
C MET A 36 12.38 -4.86 -0.06
N SER A 37 13.39 -4.42 0.71
CA SER A 37 13.70 -3.00 0.87
C SER A 37 14.12 -2.37 -0.46
N PHE A 38 13.47 -1.26 -0.82
CA PHE A 38 13.82 -0.48 -2.02
C PHE A 38 15.20 0.17 -1.92
N SER A 39 15.68 0.43 -0.69
CA SER A 39 16.99 1.01 -0.44
C SER A 39 17.85 0.07 0.39
N ARG A 40 19.10 -0.12 -0.04
CA ARG A 40 20.11 -0.85 0.73
C ARG A 40 20.68 0.00 1.87
N ASP A 41 20.61 1.33 1.75
CA ASP A 41 21.09 2.28 2.75
C ASP A 41 19.98 3.30 3.05
N PRO A 42 19.17 3.07 4.11
CA PRO A 42 18.02 3.92 4.41
C PRO A 42 18.42 5.34 4.80
N VAL A 43 19.61 5.53 5.38
CA VAL A 43 20.10 6.84 5.83
C VAL A 43 20.48 7.71 4.63
N ALA A 44 21.23 7.14 3.70
CA ALA A 44 21.60 7.84 2.47
C ALA A 44 20.36 8.16 1.61
N SER A 45 19.40 7.22 1.48
CA SER A 45 18.17 7.48 0.73
C SER A 45 17.29 8.56 1.37
N ALA A 46 17.17 8.58 2.70
CA ALA A 46 16.39 9.62 3.39
C ALA A 46 16.99 11.02 3.18
N TYR A 47 18.32 11.13 3.19
CA TYR A 47 19.00 12.39 2.91
C TYR A 47 18.73 12.90 1.48
N ILE A 48 18.82 12.01 0.49
CA ILE A 48 18.57 12.37 -0.92
C ILE A 48 17.10 12.74 -1.14
N ASN A 49 16.17 12.00 -0.55
CA ASN A 49 14.74 12.32 -0.61
C ASN A 49 14.46 13.71 -0.04
N HIS A 50 15.05 14.06 1.10
CA HIS A 50 14.91 15.41 1.67
C HIS A 50 15.40 16.51 0.72
N VAL A 51 16.49 16.26 -0.04
CA VAL A 51 16.96 17.18 -1.07
C VAL A 51 15.95 17.32 -2.21
N PHE A 52 15.30 16.23 -2.63
CA PHE A 52 14.25 16.26 -3.65
C PHE A 52 13.01 17.02 -3.16
N GLU A 53 12.53 16.75 -1.94
CA GLU A 53 11.41 17.48 -1.34
C GLU A 53 11.65 19.00 -1.35
N ALA A 54 12.86 19.43 -0.98
CA ALA A 54 13.24 20.83 -0.96
C ALA A 54 13.33 21.45 -2.37
N ARG A 55 13.78 20.69 -3.37
CA ARG A 55 13.97 21.16 -4.75
C ARG A 55 12.66 21.18 -5.54
N GLU A 56 11.83 20.16 -5.35
CA GLU A 56 10.62 19.92 -6.12
C GLU A 56 9.39 20.52 -5.45
N GLY A 57 9.48 20.89 -4.17
CA GLY A 57 8.37 21.47 -3.41
C GLY A 57 7.23 20.50 -3.14
N ALA A 58 7.44 19.21 -3.38
CA ALA A 58 6.50 18.14 -3.10
C ALA A 58 6.97 17.35 -1.86
N ARG A 59 6.03 16.97 -0.98
CA ARG A 59 6.30 16.11 0.18
C ARG A 59 5.48 14.84 0.07
N GLY A 60 6.08 13.70 0.39
CA GLY A 60 5.39 12.41 0.43
C GLY A 60 5.25 11.72 -0.93
N ALA A 61 6.07 12.12 -1.92
CA ALA A 61 6.15 11.42 -3.20
C ALA A 61 7.04 10.16 -3.12
N GLU A 62 7.80 10.01 -2.03
CA GLU A 62 8.76 8.92 -1.80
C GLU A 62 8.14 7.53 -1.49
N GLY A 63 6.81 7.38 -1.54
CA GLY A 63 6.12 6.15 -1.15
C GLY A 63 6.03 5.96 0.36
N GLY A 64 5.38 4.89 0.82
CA GLY A 64 5.26 4.57 2.25
C GLY A 64 6.62 4.22 2.89
N ALA A 65 6.72 4.35 4.22
CA ALA A 65 7.93 3.97 4.95
C ALA A 65 8.17 2.45 4.87
N GLY A 66 8.98 2.02 3.91
CA GLY A 66 9.42 0.63 3.76
C GLY A 66 9.20 0.04 2.38
N GLY A 67 9.91 -1.07 2.12
CA GLY A 67 9.71 -1.91 0.95
C GLY A 67 8.80 -3.10 1.27
N GLY A 68 8.00 -3.52 0.29
CA GLY A 68 6.96 -4.54 0.44
C GLY A 68 5.56 -3.93 0.47
N CYS A 69 4.57 -4.66 -0.05
CA CYS A 69 3.17 -4.23 -0.15
C CYS A 69 2.41 -4.20 1.20
N GLY A 70 3.10 -4.15 2.33
CA GLY A 70 2.51 -4.16 3.66
C GLY A 70 2.61 -2.79 4.32
N CYS A 71 1.66 -1.90 4.01
CA CYS A 71 1.58 -0.54 4.54
C CYS A 71 1.88 -0.47 6.05
N ASN A 72 2.81 0.45 6.41
CA ASN A 72 3.16 0.86 7.78
C ASN A 72 1.94 1.06 8.68
#